data_AF-A0A150QMB3-F1
#
_entry.id   AF-A0A150QMB3-F1
#
_cell.length_a   1.000
_cell.length_b   1.000
_cell.length_c   1.000
_cell.angle_alpha   90.00
_cell.angle_beta   90.00
_cell.angle_gamma   90.00
#
_symmetry.space_group_name_H-M   'P 1'
#
loop_
_entity.id
_entity.type
_entity.pdbx_description
1 polymer ?
#
loop_
_entity_poly.entity_id
_entity_poly.type
_entity_poly.pdbx_seq_one_letter_code
_entity_poly.pdbx_strand_id
1 'polypeptide(L)'
;MFKRCGVLIQPYADARFVSRLLTSALAWLFVLFAIASLVEPLAGRLAIALLMPLLLLGSLLVLLCVACMLYAPLAWLWAALGSSGASVVRVSNALWIERPGDRSAFPLLSLTSARLSSCGGEVALKTDDGDVIRVRVEDAADAERLLGVIAAGREQGTWSVRLHDDVAPPLRRRLFVGVAALVSLICWSVLDADVALSLGVVTGASAWALAVLLREGAAPRVLVAGSDGLSLRDDAGERFIPYACIERIDETALGVELALAGGEEVALTIVPPQLLRDPSETGLSMVLAERRREHLLALLRERTGRGAPEARRAGALLERRGLAAPAWRAALRRLVDEAGADYRTAKLTREQAYAVLEDGGAPAELRIGAALALSSSRDDHTVERLRIAAEGCASRDVRLAIEQAAEGEVDDWTLERALSSSATVAHALRSTAPAA
;
A
#
# COMPACT_ATOMS: atom_id res chain seq x y z
N MET A 1 -16.30 11.17 -15.88
CA MET A 1 -17.06 11.90 -14.85
C MET A 1 -18.50 11.45 -14.95
N PHE A 2 -19.10 10.96 -13.86
CA PHE A 2 -20.47 10.47 -13.86
C PHE A 2 -21.36 11.52 -13.16
N LYS A 3 -22.24 12.19 -13.90
CA LYS A 3 -23.06 13.30 -13.38
C LYS A 3 -24.37 12.76 -12.82
N ARG A 4 -24.75 13.21 -11.61
CA ARG A 4 -26.03 12.93 -10.94
C ARG A 4 -26.29 11.44 -10.63
N CYS A 5 -25.27 10.71 -10.19
CA CYS A 5 -25.45 9.38 -9.65
C CYS A 5 -26.01 9.46 -8.22
N GLY A 6 -26.99 8.62 -7.91
CA GLY A 6 -27.34 8.34 -6.51
C GLY A 6 -26.19 7.57 -5.88
N VAL A 7 -25.65 8.05 -4.76
CA VAL A 7 -24.59 7.33 -4.04
C VAL A 7 -25.01 7.13 -2.59
N LEU A 8 -24.92 5.88 -2.16
CA LEU A 8 -25.12 5.46 -0.78
C LEU A 8 -23.77 5.04 -0.21
N ILE A 9 -23.32 5.73 0.83
CA ILE A 9 -22.12 5.33 1.58
C ILE A 9 -22.59 4.66 2.87
N GLN A 10 -22.14 3.44 3.11
CA GLN A 10 -22.35 2.68 4.34
C GLN A 10 -21.01 2.58 5.09
N PRO A 11 -20.75 3.48 6.06
CA PRO A 11 -19.48 3.52 6.79
C PRO A 11 -19.44 2.42 7.85
N TYR A 12 -18.90 1.25 7.49
CA TYR A 12 -18.75 0.12 8.41
C TYR A 12 -17.40 0.14 9.15
N ALA A 13 -16.45 0.96 8.72
CA ALA A 13 -15.14 1.11 9.35
C ALA A 13 -15.26 1.39 10.86
N ASP A 14 -16.03 2.41 11.23
CA ASP A 14 -16.22 2.82 12.63
C ASP A 14 -16.88 1.73 13.47
N ALA A 15 -17.93 1.10 12.92
CA ALA A 15 -18.65 0.03 13.60
C ALA A 15 -17.74 -1.19 13.85
N ARG A 16 -16.87 -1.53 12.89
CA ARG A 16 -15.87 -2.59 13.05
C ARG A 16 -14.79 -2.21 14.05
N PHE A 17 -14.29 -0.98 14.01
CA PHE A 17 -13.29 -0.49 14.96
C PHE A 17 -13.81 -0.60 16.40
N VAL A 18 -15.03 -0.14 16.67
CA VAL A 18 -15.65 -0.23 18.00
C VAL A 18 -15.87 -1.69 18.40
N SER A 19 -16.32 -2.54 17.49
CA SER A 19 -16.51 -3.97 17.78
C SER A 19 -15.18 -4.66 18.13
N ARG A 20 -14.08 -4.30 17.47
CA ARG A 20 -12.72 -4.78 17.80
C ARG A 20 -12.27 -4.25 19.16
N LEU A 21 -12.50 -2.98 19.44
CA LEU A 21 -12.14 -2.37 20.71
C LEU A 21 -12.91 -2.99 21.89
N LEU A 22 -14.21 -3.25 21.70
CA LEU A 22 -15.05 -3.97 22.66
C LEU A 22 -14.51 -5.38 22.95
N THR A 23 -14.22 -6.15 21.90
CA THR A 23 -13.74 -7.53 22.05
C THR A 23 -12.35 -7.58 22.70
N SER A 24 -11.46 -6.63 22.37
CA SER A 24 -10.17 -6.44 23.03
C SER A 24 -10.32 -6.09 24.52
N ALA A 25 -11.19 -5.12 24.84
CA ALA A 25 -11.46 -4.71 26.22
C ALA A 25 -12.05 -5.86 27.06
N LEU A 26 -12.99 -6.64 26.49
CA LEU A 26 -13.54 -7.83 27.14
C LEU A 26 -12.47 -8.89 27.40
N ALA A 27 -11.60 -9.17 26.42
CA ALA A 27 -10.51 -10.12 26.59
C ALA A 27 -9.56 -9.71 27.73
N TRP A 28 -9.20 -8.43 27.81
CA TRP A 28 -8.40 -7.91 28.91
C TRP A 28 -9.11 -7.99 30.25
N LEU A 29 -10.42 -7.69 30.29
CA LEU A 29 -11.21 -7.81 31.51
C LEU A 29 -11.23 -9.25 32.05
N PHE A 30 -11.36 -10.24 31.16
CA PHE A 30 -11.24 -11.66 31.52
C PHE A 30 -9.85 -12.02 32.07
N VAL A 31 -8.78 -11.48 31.46
CA VAL A 31 -7.41 -11.68 31.96
C VAL A 31 -7.23 -11.08 33.36
N LEU A 32 -7.69 -9.84 33.58
CA LEU A 32 -7.58 -9.19 34.90
C LEU A 32 -8.40 -9.92 35.97
N PHE A 33 -9.61 -10.37 35.63
CA PHE A 33 -10.45 -11.15 36.53
C PHE A 33 -9.76 -12.47 36.93
N ALA A 34 -9.17 -13.18 35.98
CA ALA A 34 -8.45 -14.42 36.27
C ALA A 34 -7.15 -14.21 37.05
N ILE A 35 -6.45 -13.10 36.83
CA ILE A 35 -5.29 -12.71 37.68
C ILE A 35 -5.77 -12.43 39.11
N ALA A 36 -6.88 -11.70 39.26
CA ALA A 36 -7.43 -11.38 40.57
C ALA A 36 -7.87 -12.64 41.35
N SER A 37 -8.56 -13.58 40.68
CA SER A 37 -9.00 -14.84 41.30
C SER A 37 -7.82 -15.74 41.72
N LEU A 38 -6.70 -15.70 41.00
CA LEU A 38 -5.47 -16.42 41.36
C LEU A 38 -4.75 -15.79 42.56
N VAL A 39 -4.73 -14.46 42.66
CA VAL A 39 -3.99 -13.72 43.71
C VAL A 39 -4.73 -13.70 45.04
N GLU A 40 -6.07 -13.67 45.03
CA GLU A 40 -6.90 -13.62 46.24
C GLU A 40 -6.57 -14.70 47.29
N PRO A 41 -6.48 -16.01 46.96
CA PRO A 41 -6.17 -17.04 47.94
C PRO A 41 -4.70 -16.99 48.43
N LEU A 42 -3.78 -16.42 47.66
CA LEU A 42 -2.35 -16.38 47.96
C LEU A 42 -1.96 -15.23 48.90
N ALA A 43 -2.60 -14.07 48.77
CA ALA A 43 -2.16 -12.83 49.41
C ALA A 43 -2.90 -12.48 50.72
N GLY A 44 -3.96 -13.21 51.08
CA GLY A 44 -4.71 -12.99 52.33
C GLY A 44 -5.15 -11.53 52.51
N ARG A 45 -5.00 -10.95 53.71
CA ARG A 45 -5.41 -9.54 53.96
C ARG A 45 -4.61 -8.49 53.19
N LEU A 46 -3.39 -8.81 52.71
CA LEU A 46 -2.60 -7.92 51.87
C LEU A 46 -3.08 -7.90 50.41
N ALA A 47 -3.94 -8.85 50.02
CA ALA A 47 -4.49 -8.94 48.66
C ALA A 47 -5.21 -7.66 48.24
N ILE A 48 -5.96 -7.02 49.15
CA ILE A 48 -6.76 -5.84 48.83
C ILE A 48 -5.85 -4.70 48.35
N ALA A 49 -4.75 -4.41 49.05
CA ALA A 49 -3.84 -3.33 48.66
C ALA A 49 -3.14 -3.61 47.32
N LEU A 50 -2.76 -4.86 47.06
CA LEU A 50 -2.14 -5.30 45.80
C LEU A 50 -3.13 -5.32 44.62
N LEU A 51 -4.41 -5.59 44.88
CA LEU A 51 -5.46 -5.69 43.86
C LEU A 51 -6.09 -4.34 43.49
N MET A 52 -5.94 -3.28 44.29
CA MET A 52 -6.51 -1.95 43.98
C MET A 52 -6.21 -1.43 42.55
N PRO A 53 -4.97 -1.45 42.02
CA PRO A 53 -4.72 -1.00 40.64
C PRO A 53 -5.40 -1.89 39.59
N LEU A 54 -5.47 -3.20 39.84
CA LEU A 54 -6.18 -4.16 38.98
C LEU A 54 -7.69 -3.90 38.98
N LEU A 55 -8.27 -3.58 40.15
CA LEU A 55 -9.69 -3.21 40.29
C LEU A 55 -10.01 -1.88 39.59
N LEU A 56 -9.14 -0.88 39.68
CA LEU A 56 -9.29 0.39 38.97
C LEU A 56 -9.17 0.22 37.45
N LEU A 57 -8.20 -0.56 36.98
CA LEU A 57 -8.08 -0.87 35.56
C LEU A 57 -9.29 -1.68 35.06
N GLY A 58 -9.74 -2.65 35.86
CA GLY A 58 -10.94 -3.44 35.60
C GLY A 58 -12.19 -2.57 35.49
N SER A 59 -12.40 -1.61 36.39
CA SER A 59 -13.57 -0.72 36.34
C SER A 59 -13.55 0.23 35.13
N LEU A 60 -12.37 0.73 34.75
CA LEU A 60 -12.19 1.51 33.51
C LEU A 60 -12.52 0.66 32.27
N LEU A 61 -12.07 -0.60 32.24
CA LEU A 61 -12.40 -1.52 31.15
C LEU A 61 -13.88 -1.88 31.11
N VAL A 62 -14.54 -2.08 32.25
CA VAL A 62 -16.00 -2.26 32.33
C VAL A 62 -16.70 -1.05 31.71
N LEU A 63 -16.32 0.17 32.11
CA LEU A 63 -16.91 1.39 31.58
C LEU A 63 -16.73 1.50 30.06
N LEU A 64 -15.54 1.18 29.57
CA LEU A 64 -15.24 1.12 28.14
C LEU A 64 -16.09 0.06 27.42
N CYS A 65 -16.21 -1.14 27.97
CA CYS A 65 -17.06 -2.21 27.43
C CYS A 65 -18.52 -1.79 27.36
N VAL A 66 -19.05 -1.16 28.42
CA VAL A 66 -20.43 -0.64 28.45
C VAL A 66 -20.62 0.44 27.38
N ALA A 67 -19.70 1.41 27.30
CA ALA A 67 -19.76 2.44 26.27
C ALA A 67 -19.73 1.85 24.85
N CYS A 68 -18.84 0.89 24.58
CA CYS A 68 -18.77 0.22 23.29
C CYS A 68 -19.98 -0.68 23.00
N MET A 69 -20.54 -1.37 24.00
CA MET A 69 -21.77 -2.17 23.85
C MET A 69 -22.98 -1.30 23.50
N LEU A 70 -23.04 -0.07 24.04
CA LEU A 70 -24.10 0.89 23.70
C LEU A 70 -23.86 1.52 22.32
N TYR A 71 -22.61 1.87 22.00
CA TYR A 71 -22.28 2.57 20.76
C TYR A 71 -22.24 1.65 19.53
N ALA A 72 -21.71 0.42 19.64
CA ALA A 72 -21.58 -0.51 18.52
C ALA A 72 -22.91 -0.79 17.76
N PRO A 73 -24.03 -1.12 18.43
CA PRO A 73 -25.29 -1.35 17.72
C PRO A 73 -25.82 -0.08 17.06
N LEU A 74 -25.62 1.09 17.69
CA LEU A 74 -25.98 2.39 17.10
C LEU A 74 -25.12 2.65 15.86
N ALA A 75 -23.81 2.47 15.93
CA ALA A 75 -22.90 2.63 14.80
C ALA A 75 -23.25 1.68 13.64
N TRP A 76 -23.54 0.41 13.93
CA TRP A 76 -23.99 -0.56 12.92
C TRP A 76 -25.34 -0.17 12.30
N LEU A 77 -26.29 0.32 13.11
CA LEU A 77 -27.58 0.78 12.62
C LEU A 77 -27.44 2.00 11.71
N TRP A 78 -26.61 2.97 12.10
CA TRP A 78 -26.32 4.17 11.32
C TRP A 78 -25.58 3.82 10.02
N ALA A 79 -24.62 2.90 10.08
CA ALA A 79 -23.92 2.38 8.90
C ALA A 79 -24.87 1.65 7.94
N ALA A 80 -25.81 0.87 8.48
CA ALA A 80 -26.81 0.13 7.70
C ALA A 80 -27.80 1.08 7.00
N LEU A 81 -28.28 2.11 7.71
CA LEU A 81 -29.11 3.17 7.13
C LEU A 81 -28.35 3.91 6.01
N GLY A 82 -27.05 4.10 6.20
CA GLY A 82 -26.18 4.80 5.27
C GLY A 82 -26.60 6.26 5.07
N SER A 83 -25.81 6.99 4.30
CA SER A 83 -26.20 8.34 3.86
C SER A 83 -26.50 8.30 2.36
N SER A 84 -27.78 8.46 2.00
CA SER A 84 -28.20 8.56 0.60
C SER A 84 -28.32 10.03 0.20
N GLY A 85 -27.72 10.41 -0.92
CA GLY A 85 -27.89 11.75 -1.48
C GLY A 85 -27.56 11.80 -2.97
N ALA A 86 -28.11 12.78 -3.67
CA ALA A 86 -27.63 13.12 -5.00
C ALA A 86 -26.18 13.59 -4.87
N SER A 87 -25.27 12.93 -5.57
CA SER A 87 -23.85 13.24 -5.48
C SER A 87 -23.20 13.18 -6.85
N VAL A 88 -22.03 13.80 -6.96
CA VAL A 88 -21.20 13.70 -8.15
C VAL A 88 -20.07 12.74 -7.85
N VAL A 89 -19.96 11.69 -8.67
CA VAL A 89 -18.87 10.72 -8.58
C VAL A 89 -17.80 11.09 -9.59
N ARG A 90 -16.60 11.39 -9.07
CA ARG A 90 -15.43 11.69 -9.89
C ARG A 90 -14.33 10.70 -9.56
N VAL A 91 -13.90 9.95 -10.56
CA VAL A 91 -12.72 9.09 -10.46
C VAL A 91 -11.54 9.87 -11.04
N SER A 92 -10.52 10.09 -10.23
CA SER A 92 -9.23 10.64 -10.64
C SER A 92 -8.11 9.79 -10.02
N ASN A 93 -7.33 10.36 -9.11
CA ASN A 93 -6.42 9.66 -8.20
C ASN A 93 -7.13 8.94 -7.04
N ALA A 94 -8.37 9.36 -6.75
CA ALA A 94 -9.25 8.77 -5.77
C ALA A 94 -10.67 8.72 -6.34
N LEU A 95 -11.53 7.93 -5.71
CA LEU A 95 -12.97 8.00 -5.90
C LEU A 95 -13.49 9.13 -5.02
N TRP A 96 -13.73 10.29 -5.64
CA TRP A 96 -14.30 11.45 -4.99
C TRP A 96 -15.83 11.39 -5.06
N ILE A 97 -16.46 11.57 -3.91
CA ILE A 97 -17.91 11.67 -3.77
C ILE A 97 -18.22 13.06 -3.23
N GLU A 98 -18.76 13.91 -4.10
CA GLU A 98 -19.09 15.30 -3.80
C GLU A 98 -20.58 15.43 -3.50
N ARG A 99 -20.89 15.89 -2.29
CA ARG A 99 -22.23 16.23 -1.81
C ARG A 99 -22.29 17.73 -1.50
N PRO A 100 -23.48 18.36 -1.46
CA PRO A 100 -23.58 19.76 -1.04
C PRO A 100 -23.02 19.94 0.39
N GLY A 101 -21.87 20.61 0.52
CA GLY A 101 -21.20 20.88 1.79
C GLY A 101 -20.29 19.78 2.33
N ASP A 102 -20.14 18.66 1.63
CA ASP A 102 -19.31 17.53 2.07
C ASP A 102 -18.57 16.89 0.88
N ARG A 103 -17.28 16.59 1.08
CA ARG A 103 -16.42 15.98 0.05
C ARG A 103 -15.63 14.85 0.68
N SER A 104 -15.99 13.63 0.31
CA SER A 104 -15.29 12.42 0.74
C SER A 104 -14.38 11.91 -0.38
N ALA A 105 -13.18 11.45 -0.01
CA ALA A 105 -12.20 10.87 -0.92
C ALA A 105 -11.88 9.44 -0.50
N PHE A 106 -12.01 8.49 -1.43
CA PHE A 106 -11.64 7.09 -1.19
C PHE A 106 -10.47 6.73 -2.11
N PRO A 107 -9.27 6.41 -1.56
CA PRO A 107 -8.13 6.00 -2.37
C PRO A 107 -8.50 4.81 -3.26
N LEU A 108 -8.09 4.80 -4.53
CA LEU A 108 -8.43 3.68 -5.42
C LEU A 108 -7.84 2.35 -4.93
N LEU A 109 -6.74 2.43 -4.19
CA LEU A 109 -6.08 1.29 -3.55
C LEU A 109 -6.92 0.64 -2.43
N SER A 110 -7.80 1.42 -1.78
CA SER A 110 -8.67 0.90 -0.73
C SER A 110 -9.79 0.04 -1.30
N LEU A 111 -10.13 0.20 -2.59
CA LEU A 111 -11.20 -0.55 -3.25
C LEU A 111 -10.76 -1.99 -3.52
N THR A 112 -11.33 -2.92 -2.74
CA THR A 112 -10.95 -4.34 -2.74
C THR A 112 -11.88 -5.24 -3.53
N SER A 113 -13.17 -4.90 -3.62
CA SER A 113 -14.15 -5.71 -4.34
C SER A 113 -15.25 -4.87 -4.95
N ALA A 114 -15.86 -5.35 -6.02
CA ALA A 114 -17.00 -4.74 -6.68
C ALA A 114 -18.12 -5.77 -6.89
N ARG A 115 -19.37 -5.39 -6.69
CA ARG A 115 -20.55 -6.24 -6.93
C ARG A 115 -21.62 -5.43 -7.65
N LEU A 116 -22.29 -6.05 -8.62
CA LEU A 116 -23.50 -5.48 -9.23
C LEU A 116 -24.68 -5.92 -8.38
N SER A 117 -25.56 -4.99 -8.03
CA SER A 117 -26.83 -5.34 -7.39
C SER A 117 -27.64 -6.27 -8.29
N SER A 118 -28.33 -7.25 -7.71
CA SER A 118 -29.18 -8.21 -8.44
C SER A 118 -30.31 -7.54 -9.22
N CYS A 119 -30.74 -6.35 -8.78
CA CYS A 119 -31.76 -5.56 -9.46
C CYS A 119 -31.20 -4.73 -10.63
N GLY A 120 -29.89 -4.81 -10.91
CA GLY A 120 -29.20 -3.96 -11.87
C GLY A 120 -29.10 -2.49 -11.41
N GLY A 121 -28.31 -1.70 -12.14
CA GLY A 121 -28.24 -0.25 -11.97
C GLY A 121 -27.57 0.26 -10.68
N GLU A 122 -26.89 -0.59 -9.92
CA GLU A 122 -26.12 -0.18 -8.73
C GLU A 122 -24.85 -1.03 -8.61
N VAL A 123 -23.70 -0.35 -8.49
CA VAL A 123 -22.39 -0.95 -8.26
C VAL A 123 -21.99 -0.72 -6.81
N ALA A 124 -21.87 -1.79 -6.03
CA ALA A 124 -21.34 -1.75 -4.68
C ALA A 124 -19.82 -1.99 -4.72
N LEU A 125 -19.06 -0.96 -4.35
CA LEU A 125 -17.62 -0.99 -4.18
C LEU A 125 -17.31 -1.14 -2.68
N LYS A 126 -16.46 -2.10 -2.32
CA LYS A 126 -16.07 -2.34 -0.93
C LYS A 126 -14.66 -1.81 -0.68
N THR A 127 -14.47 -1.06 0.40
CA THR A 127 -13.14 -0.65 0.85
C THR A 127 -12.50 -1.74 1.73
N ASP A 128 -11.21 -1.61 1.99
CA ASP A 128 -10.45 -2.44 2.92
C ASP A 128 -10.85 -2.25 4.38
N ASP A 129 -11.16 -1.02 4.77
CA ASP A 129 -11.73 -0.70 6.08
C ASP A 129 -13.11 -1.35 6.27
N GLY A 130 -13.79 -1.61 5.15
CA GLY A 130 -15.04 -2.36 5.11
C GLY A 130 -16.24 -1.59 4.66
N ASP A 131 -16.07 -0.32 4.35
CA ASP A 131 -17.13 0.53 3.87
C ASP A 131 -17.65 0.00 2.55
N VAL A 132 -18.94 0.22 2.32
CA VAL A 132 -19.59 -0.14 1.07
C VAL A 132 -20.12 1.13 0.44
N ILE A 133 -19.55 1.48 -0.70
CA ILE A 133 -19.92 2.62 -1.52
C ILE A 133 -20.77 2.08 -2.65
N ARG A 134 -22.07 2.38 -2.64
CA ARG A 134 -22.96 1.98 -3.72
C ARG A 134 -23.19 3.15 -4.66
N VAL A 135 -22.84 2.96 -5.92
CA VAL A 135 -22.97 3.96 -6.98
C VAL A 135 -24.07 3.51 -7.93
N ARG A 136 -25.12 4.31 -8.06
CA ARG A 136 -26.18 4.07 -9.05
C ARG A 136 -25.66 4.40 -10.45
N VAL A 137 -25.78 3.44 -11.35
CA VAL A 137 -25.38 3.54 -12.76
C VAL A 137 -26.60 3.27 -13.64
N GLU A 138 -26.63 3.82 -14.85
CA GLU A 138 -27.79 3.67 -15.74
C GLU A 138 -27.88 2.25 -16.30
N ASP A 139 -26.74 1.66 -16.66
CA ASP A 139 -26.65 0.32 -17.23
C ASP A 139 -25.41 -0.46 -16.74
N ALA A 140 -25.30 -1.73 -17.15
CA ALA A 140 -24.15 -2.57 -16.82
C ALA A 140 -22.86 -2.13 -17.53
N ALA A 141 -22.96 -1.50 -18.70
CA ALA A 141 -21.79 -1.01 -19.43
C ALA A 141 -21.14 0.17 -18.69
N ASP A 142 -21.92 1.03 -18.03
CA ASP A 142 -21.46 2.08 -17.13
C ASP A 142 -20.76 1.54 -15.90
N ALA A 143 -21.25 0.44 -15.34
CA ALA A 143 -20.55 -0.26 -14.27
C ALA A 143 -19.16 -0.71 -14.72
N GLU A 144 -19.06 -1.36 -15.88
CA GLU A 144 -17.79 -1.82 -16.43
C GLU A 144 -16.87 -0.65 -16.80
N ARG A 145 -17.40 0.44 -17.37
CA ARG A 145 -16.64 1.68 -17.62
C ARG A 145 -16.09 2.26 -16.33
N LEU A 146 -16.92 2.36 -15.28
CA LEU A 146 -16.51 2.84 -13.96
C LEU A 146 -15.38 1.97 -13.39
N LEU A 147 -15.52 0.64 -13.44
CA LEU A 147 -14.49 -0.28 -12.97
C LEU A 147 -13.21 -0.21 -13.81
N GLY A 148 -13.30 -0.03 -15.13
CA GLY A 148 -12.14 0.17 -16.00
C GLY A 148 -11.36 1.44 -15.63
N VAL A 149 -12.06 2.55 -15.35
CA VAL A 149 -11.44 3.79 -14.89
C VAL A 149 -10.82 3.63 -13.51
N ILE A 150 -11.46 2.90 -12.59
CA ILE A 150 -10.89 2.59 -11.27
C ILE A 150 -9.65 1.70 -11.40
N ALA A 151 -9.70 0.69 -12.27
CA ALA A 151 -8.60 -0.26 -12.48
C ALA A 151 -7.36 0.41 -13.09
N ALA A 152 -7.56 1.35 -14.02
CA ALA A 152 -6.49 2.10 -14.68
C ALA A 152 -6.14 3.42 -13.97
N GLY A 153 -6.79 3.73 -12.86
CA GLY A 153 -6.60 4.98 -12.14
C GLY A 153 -5.16 5.14 -11.67
N ARG A 154 -4.62 6.35 -11.84
CA ARG A 154 -3.26 6.71 -11.42
C ARG A 154 -3.31 7.74 -10.30
N GLU A 155 -2.56 7.48 -9.25
CA GLU A 155 -2.31 8.44 -8.17
C GLU A 155 -0.98 9.13 -8.44
N GLN A 156 -1.02 10.44 -8.70
CA GLN A 156 0.18 11.26 -8.95
C GLN A 156 1.08 10.64 -10.05
N GLY A 157 0.51 10.24 -11.20
CA GLY A 157 1.29 9.66 -12.30
C GLY A 157 1.77 8.22 -12.09
N THR A 158 1.68 7.65 -10.88
CA THR A 158 1.92 6.22 -10.61
C THR A 158 0.63 5.43 -10.62
N TRP A 159 0.72 4.17 -11.04
CA TRP A 159 -0.36 3.20 -10.88
C TRP A 159 -0.09 2.37 -9.63
N SER A 160 -1.09 2.12 -8.81
CA SER A 160 -0.92 1.36 -7.58
C SER A 160 -1.99 0.28 -7.42
N VAL A 161 -1.59 -0.88 -6.93
CA VAL A 161 -2.47 -2.00 -6.67
C VAL A 161 -2.05 -2.75 -5.42
N ARG A 162 -3.02 -3.33 -4.72
CA ARG A 162 -2.75 -4.25 -3.62
C ARG A 162 -2.37 -5.62 -4.17
N LEU A 163 -1.31 -6.18 -3.64
CA LEU A 163 -0.95 -7.57 -3.86
C LEU A 163 -1.57 -8.45 -2.77
N HIS A 164 -1.94 -9.66 -3.15
CA HIS A 164 -2.46 -10.68 -2.25
C HIS A 164 -1.38 -11.72 -2.01
N ASP A 165 -1.11 -12.07 -0.75
CA ASP A 165 -0.18 -13.15 -0.50
C ASP A 165 -0.82 -14.49 -0.88
N ASP A 166 -0.10 -15.27 -1.69
CA ASP A 166 -0.45 -16.68 -1.98
C ASP A 166 -0.25 -17.59 -0.77
N VAL A 167 0.45 -17.09 0.25
CA VAL A 167 0.73 -17.86 1.46
C VAL A 167 -0.58 -18.05 2.21
N ALA A 168 -1.07 -19.30 2.21
CA ALA A 168 -2.14 -19.72 3.09
C ALA A 168 -1.87 -19.18 4.50
N PRO A 169 -2.89 -18.64 5.21
CA PRO A 169 -2.69 -17.98 6.48
C PRO A 169 -1.80 -18.86 7.36
N PRO A 170 -0.69 -18.32 7.89
CA PRO A 170 0.45 -19.12 8.31
C PRO A 170 -0.02 -20.23 9.25
N LEU A 171 0.36 -21.47 8.94
CA LEU A 171 -0.01 -22.66 9.71
C LEU A 171 0.29 -22.48 11.21
N ARG A 172 1.30 -21.66 11.53
CA ARG A 172 1.64 -21.18 12.89
C ARG A 172 0.45 -20.60 13.64
N ARG A 173 -0.47 -19.87 13.00
CA ARG A 173 -1.63 -19.28 13.67
C ARG A 173 -2.64 -20.35 14.08
N ARG A 174 -2.87 -21.36 13.24
CA ARG A 174 -3.72 -22.52 13.57
C ARG A 174 -3.06 -23.39 14.64
N LEU A 175 -1.75 -23.61 14.52
CA LEU A 175 -0.97 -24.31 15.54
C LEU A 175 -1.01 -23.60 16.89
N PHE A 176 -0.88 -22.27 16.93
CA PHE A 176 -0.91 -21.52 18.19
C PHE A 176 -2.26 -21.65 18.89
N VAL A 177 -3.37 -21.48 18.17
CA VAL A 177 -4.71 -21.70 18.73
C VAL A 177 -4.90 -23.15 19.18
N GLY A 178 -4.41 -24.12 18.38
CA GLY A 178 -4.46 -25.53 18.73
C GLY A 178 -3.64 -25.89 19.98
N VAL A 179 -2.42 -25.34 20.11
CA VAL A 179 -1.56 -25.53 21.28
C VAL A 179 -2.17 -24.86 22.51
N ALA A 180 -2.71 -23.64 22.39
CA ALA A 180 -3.40 -22.97 23.49
C ALA A 180 -4.61 -23.80 23.97
N ALA A 181 -5.42 -24.31 23.05
CA ALA A 181 -6.55 -25.18 23.39
C ALA A 181 -6.10 -26.49 24.06
N LEU A 182 -5.03 -27.12 23.57
CA LEU A 182 -4.47 -28.35 24.14
C LEU A 182 -3.93 -28.11 25.55
N VAL A 183 -3.17 -27.03 25.77
CA VAL A 183 -2.65 -26.65 27.10
C VAL A 183 -3.79 -26.41 28.07
N SER A 184 -4.86 -25.71 27.65
CA SER A 184 -6.05 -25.53 28.49
C SER A 184 -6.71 -26.86 28.87
N LEU A 185 -6.79 -27.80 27.92
CA LEU A 185 -7.40 -29.11 28.14
C LEU A 185 -6.56 -29.99 29.08
N ILE A 186 -5.23 -29.93 28.99
CA ILE A 186 -4.31 -30.61 29.93
C ILE A 186 -4.38 -29.98 31.32
N CYS A 187 -4.50 -28.65 31.42
CA CYS A 187 -4.65 -27.97 32.71
C CYS A 187 -5.96 -28.38 33.41
N TRP A 188 -7.03 -28.62 32.66
CA TRP A 188 -8.32 -29.08 33.19
C TRP A 188 -8.24 -30.47 33.81
N SER A 189 -7.34 -31.35 33.36
CA SER A 189 -7.26 -32.71 33.91
C SER A 189 -6.47 -32.83 35.22
N VAL A 190 -5.72 -31.78 35.62
CA VAL A 190 -4.77 -31.83 36.74
C VAL A 190 -5.09 -30.85 37.86
N LEU A 191 -5.78 -29.75 37.56
CA LEU A 191 -6.03 -28.65 38.50
C LEU A 191 -7.47 -28.66 39.02
N ASP A 192 -7.69 -28.05 40.18
CA ASP A 192 -9.04 -27.74 40.67
C ASP A 192 -9.82 -26.96 39.60
N ALA A 193 -11.13 -27.23 39.52
CA ALA A 193 -12.00 -26.70 38.47
C ALA A 193 -11.92 -25.16 38.34
N ASP A 194 -11.80 -24.46 39.47
CA ASP A 194 -11.71 -22.99 39.51
C ASP A 194 -10.37 -22.47 38.94
N VAL A 195 -9.27 -23.18 39.21
CA VAL A 195 -7.93 -22.84 38.70
C VAL A 195 -7.84 -23.19 37.20
N ALA A 196 -8.36 -24.35 36.81
CA ALA A 196 -8.43 -24.78 35.42
C ALA A 196 -9.24 -23.81 34.55
N LEU A 197 -10.40 -23.36 35.05
CA LEU A 197 -11.25 -22.39 34.36
C LEU A 197 -10.54 -21.03 34.22
N SER A 198 -9.92 -20.54 35.30
CA SER A 198 -9.17 -19.29 35.27
C SER A 198 -8.01 -19.33 34.27
N LEU A 199 -7.22 -20.42 34.28
CA LEU A 199 -6.08 -20.58 33.36
C LEU A 199 -6.54 -20.68 31.91
N GLY A 200 -7.62 -21.45 31.64
CA GLY A 200 -8.19 -21.62 30.32
C GLY A 200 -8.75 -20.32 29.72
N VAL A 201 -9.35 -19.47 30.56
CA VAL A 201 -9.81 -18.13 30.16
C VAL A 201 -8.64 -17.22 29.83
N VAL A 202 -7.58 -17.21 30.63
CA VAL A 202 -6.37 -16.41 30.35
C VAL A 202 -5.70 -16.85 29.07
N THR A 203 -5.41 -18.15 28.91
CA THR A 203 -4.75 -18.65 27.70
C THR A 203 -5.60 -18.44 26.46
N GLY A 204 -6.93 -18.63 26.55
CA GLY A 204 -7.87 -18.35 25.48
C GLY A 204 -7.92 -16.88 25.10
N ALA A 205 -8.07 -15.98 26.07
CA ALA A 205 -8.12 -14.53 25.86
C ALA A 205 -6.79 -13.99 25.34
N SER A 206 -5.66 -14.42 25.91
CA SER A 206 -4.32 -14.07 25.43
C SER A 206 -4.05 -14.59 24.02
N ALA A 207 -4.47 -15.82 23.71
CA ALA A 207 -4.30 -16.37 22.36
C ALA A 207 -5.18 -15.65 21.34
N TRP A 208 -6.41 -15.29 21.71
CA TRP A 208 -7.29 -14.50 20.87
C TRP A 208 -6.75 -13.08 20.67
N ALA A 209 -6.32 -12.40 21.73
CA ALA A 209 -5.74 -11.06 21.66
C ALA A 209 -4.46 -11.06 20.81
N LEU A 210 -3.56 -12.02 21.03
CA LEU A 210 -2.37 -12.20 20.21
C LEU A 210 -2.75 -12.52 18.75
N ALA A 211 -3.78 -13.34 18.52
CA ALA A 211 -4.24 -13.64 17.17
C ALA A 211 -4.89 -12.43 16.47
N VAL A 212 -5.46 -11.47 17.21
CA VAL A 212 -5.98 -10.19 16.68
C VAL A 212 -4.81 -9.26 16.38
N LEU A 213 -3.87 -9.09 17.31
CA LEU A 213 -2.66 -8.28 17.12
C LEU A 213 -1.80 -8.79 15.96
N LEU A 214 -1.60 -10.10 15.86
CA LEU A 214 -0.89 -10.74 14.73
C LEU A 214 -1.71 -10.72 13.43
N ARG A 215 -3.02 -10.46 13.48
CA ARG A 215 -3.85 -10.23 12.27
C ARG A 215 -3.62 -8.85 11.69
N GLU A 216 -3.16 -7.91 12.52
CA GLU A 216 -2.97 -6.51 12.17
C GLU A 216 -1.54 -6.20 11.70
N GLY A 217 -0.58 -7.09 11.96
CA GLY A 217 0.84 -6.88 11.62
C GLY A 217 1.27 -7.31 10.22
N ALA A 218 0.35 -7.53 9.28
CA ALA A 218 0.70 -7.67 7.88
C ALA A 218 -0.10 -6.63 7.10
N ALA A 219 0.42 -5.41 7.07
CA ALA A 219 -0.07 -4.39 6.18
C ALA A 219 -0.09 -4.97 4.76
N PRO A 220 -1.16 -4.67 4.02
CA PRO A 220 -1.31 -5.18 2.67
C PRO A 220 -0.09 -4.78 1.85
N ARG A 221 0.51 -5.75 1.15
CA ARG A 221 1.58 -5.48 0.21
C ARG A 221 1.03 -4.60 -0.90
N VAL A 222 1.67 -3.46 -1.15
CA VAL A 222 1.26 -2.51 -2.19
C VAL A 222 2.30 -2.51 -3.29
N LEU A 223 1.86 -2.79 -4.51
CA LEU A 223 2.65 -2.59 -5.72
C LEU A 223 2.38 -1.19 -6.26
N VAL A 224 3.43 -0.42 -6.48
CA VAL A 224 3.39 0.87 -7.16
C VAL A 224 4.20 0.75 -8.45
N ALA A 225 3.55 0.89 -9.60
CA ALA A 225 4.18 0.94 -10.91
C ALA A 225 4.35 2.40 -11.35
N GLY A 226 5.60 2.81 -11.53
CA GLY A 226 5.99 4.15 -11.95
C GLY A 226 6.54 4.14 -13.38
N SER A 227 7.14 5.25 -13.78
CA SER A 227 7.84 5.38 -15.05
C SER A 227 9.14 4.58 -15.08
N ASP A 228 9.78 4.40 -13.93
CA ASP A 228 11.13 3.85 -13.74
C ASP A 228 11.20 2.40 -13.25
N GLY A 229 10.12 1.89 -12.70
CA GLY A 229 10.05 0.51 -12.27
C GLY A 229 8.82 0.22 -11.42
N LEU A 230 8.95 -0.84 -10.64
CA LEU A 230 7.97 -1.32 -9.69
C LEU A 230 8.51 -1.14 -8.28
N SER A 231 7.69 -0.64 -7.36
CA SER A 231 7.99 -0.59 -5.93
C SER A 231 7.01 -1.49 -5.19
N LEU A 232 7.54 -2.50 -4.51
CA LEU A 232 6.82 -3.38 -3.60
C LEU A 232 6.97 -2.83 -2.18
N ARG A 233 5.88 -2.37 -1.60
CA ARG A 233 5.84 -1.82 -0.24
C ARG A 233 5.12 -2.76 0.69
N ASP A 234 5.73 -3.06 1.82
CA ASP A 234 5.14 -3.82 2.92
C ASP A 234 5.59 -3.22 4.27
N ASP A 235 5.22 -3.85 5.37
CA ASP A 235 5.64 -3.41 6.71
C ASP A 235 7.14 -3.57 6.96
N ALA A 236 7.81 -4.48 6.24
CA ALA A 236 9.24 -4.73 6.39
C ALA A 236 10.09 -3.72 5.60
N GLY A 237 9.51 -3.08 4.58
CA GLY A 237 10.13 -1.96 3.88
C GLY A 237 9.64 -1.79 2.45
N GLU A 238 10.49 -1.16 1.65
CA GLU A 238 10.26 -0.91 0.24
C GLU A 238 11.32 -1.64 -0.58
N ARG A 239 10.86 -2.45 -1.54
CA ARG A 239 11.71 -3.14 -2.51
C ARG A 239 11.43 -2.60 -3.91
N PHE A 240 12.42 -1.95 -4.51
CA PHE A 240 12.33 -1.42 -5.86
C PHE A 240 12.91 -2.39 -6.90
N ILE A 241 12.20 -2.54 -8.02
CA ILE A 241 12.55 -3.38 -9.18
C ILE A 241 12.53 -2.50 -10.43
N PRO A 242 13.68 -2.07 -10.95
CA PRO A 242 13.77 -1.33 -12.20
C PRO A 242 13.26 -2.16 -13.39
N TYR A 243 12.62 -1.53 -14.38
CA TYR A 243 12.16 -2.27 -15.57
C TYR A 243 13.29 -2.93 -16.36
N ALA A 244 14.48 -2.32 -16.34
CA ALA A 244 15.68 -2.87 -16.99
C ALA A 244 16.14 -4.21 -16.38
N CYS A 245 15.67 -4.55 -15.18
CA CYS A 245 16.00 -5.78 -14.49
C CYS A 245 15.02 -6.91 -14.79
N ILE A 246 13.92 -6.65 -15.50
CA ILE A 246 12.91 -7.64 -15.83
C ILE A 246 13.28 -8.29 -17.17
N GLU A 247 13.64 -9.57 -17.15
CA GLU A 247 14.03 -10.32 -18.34
C GLU A 247 12.81 -10.97 -19.03
N ARG A 248 11.91 -11.53 -18.23
CA ARG A 248 10.71 -12.20 -18.73
C ARG A 248 9.50 -11.85 -17.86
N ILE A 249 8.36 -11.72 -18.52
CA ILE A 249 7.07 -11.45 -17.90
C ILE A 249 6.15 -12.60 -18.28
N ASP A 250 5.81 -13.43 -17.29
CA ASP A 250 4.91 -14.55 -17.46
C ASP A 250 3.52 -14.20 -16.90
N GLU A 251 2.50 -14.48 -17.68
CA GLU A 251 1.11 -14.23 -17.30
C GLU A 251 0.56 -15.43 -16.51
N THR A 252 0.05 -15.19 -15.30
CA THR A 252 -0.52 -16.24 -14.44
C THR A 252 -2.00 -16.02 -14.20
N ALA A 253 -2.71 -17.08 -13.78
CA ALA A 253 -4.15 -16.99 -13.47
C ALA A 253 -4.48 -16.01 -12.33
N LEU A 254 -3.51 -15.72 -11.46
CA LEU A 254 -3.68 -14.84 -10.31
C LEU A 254 -3.04 -13.46 -10.51
N GLY A 255 -2.28 -13.24 -11.57
CA GLY A 255 -1.51 -12.02 -11.71
C GLY A 255 -0.42 -12.12 -12.76
N VAL A 256 0.80 -11.76 -12.35
CA VAL A 256 1.99 -11.71 -13.21
C VAL A 256 3.18 -12.29 -12.44
N GLU A 257 4.02 -13.05 -13.11
CA GLU A 257 5.30 -13.52 -12.58
C GLU A 257 6.43 -12.84 -13.35
N LEU A 258 7.38 -12.26 -12.63
CA LEU A 258 8.52 -11.55 -13.20
C LEU A 258 9.78 -12.37 -13.00
N ALA A 259 10.45 -12.77 -14.08
CA ALA A 259 11.81 -13.28 -13.99
C ALA A 259 12.77 -12.09 -14.09
N LEU A 260 13.55 -11.88 -13.04
CA LEU A 260 14.54 -10.81 -12.97
C LEU A 260 15.91 -11.29 -13.47
N ALA A 261 16.75 -10.34 -13.88
CA ALA A 261 18.14 -10.62 -14.20
C ALA A 261 18.84 -11.28 -13.00
N GLY A 262 19.52 -12.40 -13.24
CA GLY A 262 20.09 -13.20 -12.15
C GLY A 262 19.17 -14.29 -11.59
N GLY A 263 18.04 -14.56 -12.25
CA GLY A 263 17.24 -15.78 -12.05
C GLY A 263 16.27 -15.75 -10.88
N GLU A 264 16.08 -14.60 -10.23
CA GLU A 264 15.05 -14.44 -9.20
C GLU A 264 13.68 -14.31 -9.84
N GLU A 265 12.69 -15.05 -9.34
CA GLU A 265 11.30 -14.97 -9.76
C GLU A 265 10.47 -14.22 -8.72
N VAL A 266 9.71 -13.22 -9.15
CA VAL A 266 8.84 -12.40 -8.29
C VAL A 266 7.39 -12.54 -8.75
N ALA A 267 6.59 -13.23 -7.94
CA ALA A 267 5.15 -13.35 -8.16
C ALA A 267 4.39 -12.11 -7.67
N LEU A 268 3.60 -11.52 -8.56
CA LEU A 268 2.72 -10.38 -8.33
C LEU A 268 1.26 -10.84 -8.42
N THR A 269 0.73 -11.33 -7.30
CA THR A 269 -0.64 -11.86 -7.19
C THR A 269 -1.63 -10.71 -7.00
N ILE A 270 -2.39 -10.39 -8.04
CA ILE A 270 -3.32 -9.24 -8.10
C ILE A 270 -4.76 -9.71 -7.87
N VAL A 271 -5.10 -10.91 -8.34
CA VAL A 271 -6.40 -11.52 -8.17
C VAL A 271 -6.42 -12.25 -6.83
N PRO A 272 -7.31 -11.89 -5.89
CA PRO A 272 -7.43 -12.60 -4.64
C PRO A 272 -7.76 -14.08 -4.89
N PRO A 273 -6.99 -15.05 -4.34
CA PRO A 273 -7.26 -16.48 -4.54
C PRO A 273 -8.66 -16.92 -4.07
N GLN A 274 -9.29 -16.16 -3.17
CA GLN A 274 -10.65 -16.41 -2.69
C GLN A 274 -11.70 -16.22 -3.80
N LEU A 275 -11.45 -15.32 -4.76
CA LEU A 275 -12.35 -15.11 -5.88
C LEU A 275 -12.42 -16.35 -6.78
N LEU A 276 -11.34 -17.13 -6.90
CA LEU A 276 -11.37 -18.39 -7.66
C LEU A 276 -12.20 -19.48 -6.97
N ARG A 277 -12.47 -19.37 -5.67
CA ARG A 277 -13.19 -20.41 -4.90
C ARG A 277 -14.70 -20.22 -4.86
N ASP A 278 -15.18 -18.99 -4.99
CA ASP A 278 -16.61 -18.68 -4.92
C ASP A 278 -17.07 -17.96 -6.21
N PRO A 279 -17.62 -18.69 -7.19
CA PRO A 279 -18.10 -18.14 -8.47
C PRO A 279 -19.37 -17.27 -8.34
N SER A 280 -20.07 -17.33 -7.20
CA SER A 280 -21.35 -16.65 -7.00
C SER A 280 -21.21 -15.18 -6.57
N GLU A 281 -20.15 -14.85 -5.84
CA GLU A 281 -19.84 -13.49 -5.39
C GLU A 281 -18.92 -12.71 -6.35
N THR A 282 -18.49 -13.32 -7.45
CA THR A 282 -17.26 -12.94 -8.17
C THR A 282 -17.44 -11.99 -9.33
N GLY A 283 -18.61 -11.91 -9.98
CA GLY A 283 -18.73 -11.34 -11.33
C GLY A 283 -17.94 -10.04 -11.54
N LEU A 284 -18.32 -8.96 -10.86
CA LEU A 284 -17.63 -7.67 -11.00
C LEU A 284 -16.29 -7.57 -10.25
N SER A 285 -16.10 -8.35 -9.17
CA SER A 285 -14.83 -8.33 -8.43
C SER A 285 -13.72 -8.97 -9.24
N MET A 286 -14.03 -10.07 -9.93
CA MET A 286 -13.15 -10.71 -10.89
C MET A 286 -12.86 -9.77 -12.05
N VAL A 287 -13.88 -9.11 -12.63
CA VAL A 287 -13.67 -8.11 -13.69
C VAL A 287 -12.72 -7.00 -13.23
N LEU A 288 -12.90 -6.44 -12.02
CA LEU A 288 -12.00 -5.42 -11.50
C LEU A 288 -10.56 -5.92 -11.34
N ALA A 289 -10.38 -7.11 -10.76
CA ALA A 289 -9.07 -7.71 -10.56
C ALA A 289 -8.37 -8.02 -11.89
N GLU A 290 -9.12 -8.55 -12.85
CA GLU A 290 -8.67 -8.85 -14.20
C GLU A 290 -8.26 -7.58 -14.96
N ARG A 291 -9.07 -6.52 -14.89
CA ARG A 291 -8.73 -5.22 -15.49
C ARG A 291 -7.44 -4.63 -14.90
N ARG A 292 -7.22 -4.78 -13.59
CA ARG A 292 -5.97 -4.35 -12.93
C ARG A 292 -4.78 -5.16 -13.44
N ARG A 293 -4.94 -6.47 -13.59
CA ARG A 293 -3.94 -7.38 -14.13
C ARG A 293 -3.59 -7.06 -15.59
N GLU A 294 -4.61 -6.89 -16.45
CA GLU A 294 -4.46 -6.44 -17.84
C GLU A 294 -3.70 -5.11 -17.91
N HIS A 295 -4.07 -4.13 -17.06
CA HIS A 295 -3.41 -2.84 -17.03
C HIS A 295 -1.93 -2.95 -16.63
N LEU A 296 -1.61 -3.73 -15.59
CA LEU A 296 -0.21 -3.97 -15.22
C LEU A 296 0.56 -4.61 -16.37
N LEU A 297 0.03 -5.65 -17.01
CA LEU A 297 0.70 -6.30 -18.14
C LEU A 297 0.94 -5.33 -19.29
N ALA A 298 -0.02 -4.47 -19.60
CA ALA A 298 0.14 -3.43 -20.61
C ALA A 298 1.27 -2.44 -20.22
N LEU A 299 1.29 -1.97 -18.97
CA LEU A 299 2.36 -1.11 -18.46
C LEU A 299 3.72 -1.79 -18.56
N LEU A 300 3.84 -3.04 -18.12
CA LEU A 300 5.10 -3.78 -18.14
C LEU A 300 5.60 -3.94 -19.57
N ARG A 301 4.75 -4.39 -20.51
CA ARG A 301 5.12 -4.57 -21.91
C ARG A 301 5.52 -3.27 -22.59
N GLU A 302 4.80 -2.17 -22.32
CA GLU A 302 5.15 -0.84 -22.84
C GLU A 302 6.53 -0.39 -22.34
N ARG A 303 6.82 -0.61 -21.06
CA ARG A 303 8.01 -0.07 -20.39
C ARG A 303 9.26 -0.90 -20.63
N THR A 304 9.17 -2.24 -20.62
CA THR A 304 10.31 -3.10 -20.92
C THR A 304 10.70 -3.06 -22.40
N GLY A 305 9.76 -2.77 -23.30
CA GLY A 305 10.04 -2.65 -24.74
C GLY A 305 10.70 -1.33 -25.17
N ARG A 306 10.75 -0.32 -24.30
CA ARG A 306 11.19 1.04 -24.67
C ARG A 306 12.70 1.19 -24.45
N GLY A 307 13.50 0.93 -25.48
CA GLY A 307 14.89 1.34 -25.52
C GLY A 307 15.03 2.70 -26.20
N ALA A 308 15.23 3.80 -25.46
CA ALA A 308 15.46 5.12 -26.07
C ALA A 308 16.95 5.31 -26.43
N PRO A 309 17.34 5.32 -27.72
CA PRO A 309 18.73 5.54 -28.11
C PRO A 309 19.19 7.00 -27.88
N GLU A 310 18.28 7.96 -27.90
CA GLU A 310 18.62 9.39 -27.72
C GLU A 310 18.97 9.73 -26.27
N ALA A 311 18.22 9.21 -25.30
CA ALA A 311 18.50 9.37 -23.87
C ALA A 311 19.90 8.84 -23.51
N ARG A 312 20.38 7.79 -24.19
CA ARG A 312 21.74 7.25 -23.98
C ARG A 312 22.84 8.22 -24.39
N ARG A 313 22.67 9.01 -25.47
CA ARG A 313 23.70 9.97 -25.91
C ARG A 313 23.80 11.17 -24.97
N ALA A 314 22.65 11.74 -24.59
CA ALA A 314 22.57 12.82 -23.61
C ALA A 314 23.04 12.35 -22.23
N GLY A 315 22.73 11.10 -21.88
CA GLY A 315 23.10 10.44 -20.64
C GLY A 315 24.60 10.49 -20.34
N ALA A 316 25.45 10.30 -21.35
CA ALA A 316 26.90 10.34 -21.16
C ALA A 316 27.41 11.68 -20.61
N LEU A 317 26.71 12.79 -20.85
CA LEU A 317 27.04 14.12 -20.31
C LEU A 317 26.56 14.30 -18.87
N LEU A 318 25.56 13.52 -18.45
CA LEU A 318 24.91 13.61 -17.14
C LEU A 318 25.55 12.70 -16.08
N GLU A 319 26.34 11.71 -16.50
CA GLU A 319 27.06 10.80 -15.60
C GLU A 319 27.95 11.54 -14.60
N ARG A 320 27.94 11.06 -13.35
CA ARG A 320 28.77 11.54 -12.24
C ARG A 320 30.25 11.27 -12.48
N ARG A 321 30.60 10.20 -13.21
CA ARG A 321 31.99 9.81 -13.56
C ARG A 321 32.95 9.81 -12.35
N GLY A 322 32.46 9.40 -11.18
CA GLY A 322 33.24 9.36 -9.94
C GLY A 322 33.45 10.71 -9.25
N LEU A 323 32.88 11.80 -9.75
CA LEU A 323 32.93 13.11 -9.08
C LEU A 323 32.20 13.06 -7.73
N ALA A 324 32.66 13.83 -6.75
CA ALA A 324 31.90 14.06 -5.53
C ALA A 324 30.59 14.81 -5.86
N ALA A 325 29.53 14.58 -5.08
CA ALA A 325 28.21 15.17 -5.30
C ALA A 325 28.22 16.71 -5.54
N PRO A 326 28.92 17.52 -4.73
CA PRO A 326 29.00 18.97 -4.97
C PRO A 326 29.70 19.32 -6.30
N ALA A 327 30.77 18.60 -6.65
CA ALA A 327 31.50 18.83 -7.89
C ALA A 327 30.68 18.42 -9.13
N TRP A 328 29.94 17.31 -9.03
CA TRP A 328 29.02 16.86 -10.06
C TRP A 328 27.89 17.88 -10.29
N ARG A 329 27.24 18.38 -9.23
CA ARG A 329 26.23 19.45 -9.34
C ARG A 329 26.78 20.70 -10.01
N ALA A 330 27.97 21.14 -9.62
CA ALA A 330 28.62 22.29 -10.23
C ALA A 330 28.91 22.07 -11.72
N ALA A 331 29.33 20.86 -12.11
CA ALA A 331 29.54 20.50 -13.51
C ALA A 331 28.22 20.50 -14.31
N LEU A 332 27.15 19.92 -13.76
CA LEU A 332 25.84 19.87 -14.41
C LEU A 332 25.24 21.26 -14.66
N ARG A 333 25.40 22.21 -13.73
CA ARG A 333 24.94 23.60 -13.92
C ARG A 333 25.63 24.29 -15.10
N ARG A 334 26.95 24.10 -15.23
CA ARG A 334 27.72 24.68 -16.35
C ARG A 334 27.29 24.14 -17.72
N LEU A 335 26.88 22.87 -17.79
CA LEU A 335 26.43 22.25 -19.04
C LEU A 335 25.20 22.93 -19.65
N VAL A 336 24.33 23.54 -18.83
CA VAL A 336 23.09 24.18 -19.29
C VAL A 336 23.27 25.69 -19.45
N ASP A 337 24.06 26.34 -18.60
CA ASP A 337 24.22 27.81 -18.59
C ASP A 337 25.11 28.32 -19.76
N GLU A 338 26.04 27.50 -20.26
CA GLU A 338 27.04 27.91 -21.27
C GLU A 338 26.57 27.76 -22.73
N ALA A 339 25.32 28.12 -23.02
CA ALA A 339 24.75 28.04 -24.37
C ALA A 339 25.56 28.84 -25.44
N GLY A 340 26.47 29.75 -25.07
CA GLY A 340 27.17 30.65 -26.00
C GLY A 340 28.70 30.55 -26.15
N ALA A 341 29.45 29.81 -25.33
CA ALA A 341 30.89 30.11 -25.17
C ALA A 341 31.88 29.34 -26.07
N ASP A 342 31.58 28.10 -26.53
CA ASP A 342 32.56 27.35 -27.33
C ASP A 342 31.91 26.38 -28.35
N TYR A 343 32.50 26.28 -29.55
CA TYR A 343 31.98 25.48 -30.68
C TYR A 343 32.36 23.99 -30.60
N ARG A 344 33.32 23.62 -29.74
CA ARG A 344 33.88 22.25 -29.69
C ARG A 344 33.37 21.40 -28.53
N THR A 345 32.67 21.98 -27.57
CA THR A 345 32.17 21.24 -26.41
C THR A 345 30.79 20.69 -26.72
N ALA A 346 30.60 19.38 -26.54
CA ALA A 346 29.28 18.76 -26.66
C ALA A 346 28.31 19.41 -25.66
N LYS A 347 27.20 19.97 -26.15
CA LYS A 347 26.22 20.69 -25.34
C LYS A 347 25.04 19.78 -25.02
N LEU A 348 24.56 19.86 -23.78
CA LEU A 348 23.31 19.26 -23.35
C LEU A 348 22.20 20.31 -23.55
N THR A 349 21.29 20.09 -24.49
CA THR A 349 20.14 20.99 -24.63
C THR A 349 19.12 20.74 -23.52
N ARG A 350 18.29 21.74 -23.22
CA ARG A 350 17.23 21.61 -22.22
C ARG A 350 16.26 20.47 -22.57
N GLU A 351 15.92 20.36 -23.85
CA GLU A 351 15.04 19.30 -24.38
C GLU A 351 15.64 17.91 -24.21
N GLN A 352 16.96 17.78 -24.39
CA GLN A 352 17.67 16.52 -24.14
C GLN A 352 17.67 16.16 -22.64
N ALA A 353 17.87 17.14 -21.76
CA ALA A 353 17.77 16.91 -20.32
C ALA A 353 16.35 16.48 -19.91
N TYR A 354 15.30 17.13 -20.43
CA TYR A 354 13.93 16.69 -20.20
C TYR A 354 13.66 15.29 -20.75
N ALA A 355 14.17 14.97 -21.94
CA ALA A 355 14.01 13.64 -22.53
C ALA A 355 14.62 12.56 -21.63
N VAL A 356 15.78 12.82 -21.01
CA VAL A 356 16.39 11.89 -20.04
C VAL A 356 15.59 11.83 -18.73
N LEU A 357 15.11 12.96 -18.22
CA LEU A 357 14.31 13.03 -16.99
C LEU A 357 13.01 12.20 -17.09
N GLU A 358 12.32 12.33 -18.23
CA GLU A 358 11.03 11.69 -18.52
C GLU A 358 11.19 10.25 -19.02
N ASP A 359 12.39 9.87 -19.49
CA ASP A 359 12.73 8.49 -19.79
C ASP A 359 12.92 7.70 -18.50
N GLY A 360 11.86 7.03 -18.06
CA GLY A 360 11.92 6.14 -16.92
C GLY A 360 12.85 4.93 -17.12
N GLY A 361 13.22 4.58 -18.36
CA GLY A 361 14.23 3.57 -18.63
C GLY A 361 15.67 4.04 -18.35
N ALA A 362 15.89 5.36 -18.20
CA ALA A 362 17.20 5.90 -17.90
C ALA A 362 17.62 5.56 -16.46
N PRO A 363 18.91 5.21 -16.22
CA PRO A 363 19.42 5.00 -14.88
C PRO A 363 19.11 6.18 -13.96
N ALA A 364 18.80 5.90 -12.70
CA ALA A 364 18.43 6.90 -11.70
C ALA A 364 19.42 8.08 -11.64
N GLU A 365 20.72 7.77 -11.71
CA GLU A 365 21.79 8.78 -11.76
C GLU A 365 21.60 9.80 -12.89
N LEU A 366 21.25 9.33 -14.09
CA LEU A 366 21.07 10.22 -15.25
C LEU A 366 19.81 11.06 -15.12
N ARG A 367 18.73 10.49 -14.58
CA ARG A 367 17.47 11.21 -14.33
C ARG A 367 17.65 12.30 -13.27
N ILE A 368 18.36 11.98 -12.19
CA ILE A 368 18.71 12.95 -11.15
C ILE A 368 19.68 14.00 -11.70
N GLY A 369 20.67 13.60 -12.51
CA GLY A 369 21.58 14.52 -13.17
C GLY A 369 20.85 15.49 -14.10
N ALA A 370 19.89 15.01 -14.89
CA ALA A 370 19.02 15.85 -15.71
C ALA A 370 18.20 16.82 -14.86
N ALA A 371 17.61 16.36 -13.75
CA ALA A 371 16.87 17.21 -12.83
C ALA A 371 17.73 18.34 -12.25
N LEU A 372 18.95 17.99 -11.80
CA LEU A 372 19.93 18.94 -11.28
C LEU A 372 20.38 19.95 -12.35
N ALA A 373 20.60 19.51 -13.58
CA ALA A 373 20.95 20.39 -14.70
C ALA A 373 19.83 21.37 -15.02
N LEU A 374 18.57 20.90 -15.01
CA LEU A 374 17.38 21.72 -15.28
C LEU A 374 17.07 22.73 -14.16
N SER A 375 17.39 22.39 -12.90
CA SER A 375 17.10 23.23 -11.73
C SER A 375 17.73 24.64 -11.75
N SER A 376 18.73 24.90 -12.61
CA SER A 376 19.40 26.21 -12.67
C SER A 376 18.53 27.32 -13.23
N SER A 377 17.57 27.02 -14.12
CA SER A 377 16.77 28.05 -14.80
C SER A 377 15.64 28.65 -13.95
N ARG A 378 15.23 27.98 -12.86
CA ARG A 378 14.16 28.40 -11.92
C ARG A 378 12.86 28.91 -12.57
N ASP A 379 12.56 28.50 -13.80
CA ASP A 379 11.30 28.86 -14.45
C ASP A 379 10.16 27.93 -13.99
N ASP A 380 8.95 28.49 -13.83
CA ASP A 380 7.78 27.77 -13.32
C ASP A 380 7.46 26.51 -14.15
N HIS A 381 7.70 26.56 -15.45
CA HIS A 381 7.48 25.42 -16.34
C HIS A 381 8.46 24.26 -16.06
N THR A 382 9.73 24.56 -15.80
CA THR A 382 10.71 23.55 -15.36
C THR A 382 10.34 22.94 -14.02
N VAL A 383 9.95 23.77 -13.04
CA VAL A 383 9.53 23.28 -11.71
C VAL A 383 8.34 22.34 -11.85
N GLU A 384 7.34 22.70 -12.64
CA GLU A 384 6.16 21.86 -12.87
C GLU A 384 6.51 20.54 -13.57
N ARG A 385 7.38 20.55 -14.58
CA ARG A 385 7.81 19.32 -15.26
C ARG A 385 8.64 18.41 -14.34
N LEU A 386 9.49 18.98 -13.49
CA LEU A 386 10.23 18.21 -12.49
C LEU A 386 9.28 17.56 -11.48
N ARG A 387 8.27 18.30 -11.02
CA ARG A 387 7.22 17.79 -10.14
C ARG A 387 6.46 16.62 -10.78
N ILE A 388 6.01 16.77 -12.02
CA ILE A 388 5.32 15.70 -12.76
C ILE A 388 6.23 14.47 -12.95
N ALA A 389 7.50 14.67 -13.27
CA ALA A 389 8.46 13.59 -13.43
C ALA A 389 8.73 12.85 -12.11
N ALA A 390 8.83 13.58 -11.00
CA ALA A 390 9.00 13.01 -9.67
C ALA A 390 7.77 12.23 -9.23
N GLU A 391 6.58 12.81 -9.40
CA GLU A 391 5.29 12.17 -9.15
C GLU A 391 5.22 10.81 -9.85
N GLY A 392 5.63 10.74 -11.12
CA GLY A 392 5.65 9.49 -11.89
C GLY A 392 6.67 8.42 -11.45
N CYS A 393 7.56 8.68 -10.49
CA CYS A 393 8.57 7.70 -10.05
C CYS A 393 8.00 6.70 -9.04
N ALA A 394 8.27 5.40 -9.25
CA ALA A 394 7.98 4.37 -8.25
C ALA A 394 9.05 4.33 -7.15
N SER A 395 10.32 4.61 -7.47
CA SER A 395 11.38 4.68 -6.47
C SER A 395 11.23 5.92 -5.60
N ARG A 396 10.97 5.72 -4.30
CA ARG A 396 10.81 6.81 -3.34
C ARG A 396 12.04 7.70 -3.25
N ASP A 397 13.24 7.13 -3.25
CA ASP A 397 14.47 7.92 -3.10
C ASP A 397 14.77 8.76 -4.34
N VAL A 398 14.53 8.22 -5.54
CA VAL A 398 14.67 8.96 -6.80
C VAL A 398 13.64 10.09 -6.87
N ARG A 399 12.39 9.81 -6.49
CA ARG A 399 11.34 10.83 -6.39
C ARG A 399 11.76 11.99 -5.49
N LEU A 400 12.20 11.70 -4.26
CA LEU A 400 12.64 12.71 -3.29
C LEU A 400 13.83 13.54 -3.83
N ALA A 401 14.78 12.90 -4.50
CA ALA A 401 15.92 13.61 -5.09
C ALA A 401 15.50 14.56 -6.23
N ILE A 402 14.52 14.17 -7.06
CA ILE A 402 13.99 15.03 -8.14
C ILE A 402 13.13 16.16 -7.55
N GLU A 403 12.32 15.91 -6.51
CA GLU A 403 11.55 16.94 -5.79
C GLU A 403 12.49 17.99 -5.19
N GLN A 404 13.53 17.57 -4.46
CA GLN A 404 14.54 18.47 -3.93
C GLN A 404 15.29 19.24 -5.03
N ALA A 405 15.53 18.62 -6.18
CA ALA A 405 16.13 19.31 -7.32
C ALA A 405 15.20 20.39 -7.88
N ALA A 406 13.89 20.17 -7.89
CA ALA A 406 12.90 21.18 -8.27
C ALA A 406 12.88 22.37 -7.31
N GLU A 407 13.14 22.13 -6.02
CA GLU A 407 13.28 23.18 -5.00
C GLU A 407 14.64 23.91 -5.06
N GLY A 408 15.59 23.39 -5.84
CA GLY A 408 16.93 23.95 -6.03
C GLY A 408 17.94 23.59 -4.94
N GLU A 409 17.54 22.79 -3.95
CA GLU A 409 18.35 22.36 -2.81
C GLU A 409 18.28 20.84 -2.67
N VAL A 410 19.25 20.14 -3.27
CA VAL A 410 19.44 18.70 -3.04
C VAL A 410 20.46 18.50 -1.94
N ASP A 411 20.03 17.83 -0.88
CA ASP A 411 20.88 17.37 0.21
C ASP A 411 21.77 16.20 -0.27
N ASP A 412 23.06 16.26 0.07
CA ASP A 412 24.04 15.28 -0.42
C ASP A 412 23.75 13.87 0.11
N TRP A 413 23.18 13.73 1.32
CA TRP A 413 22.77 12.43 1.86
C TRP A 413 21.58 11.85 1.08
N THR A 414 20.58 12.67 0.75
CA THR A 414 19.43 12.25 -0.07
C THR A 414 19.88 11.78 -1.45
N LEU A 415 20.81 12.52 -2.06
CA LEU A 415 21.41 12.16 -3.35
C LEU A 415 22.14 10.83 -3.29
N GLU A 416 23.03 10.65 -2.30
CA GLU A 416 23.83 9.43 -2.17
C GLU A 416 22.95 8.21 -1.88
N ARG A 417 21.88 8.38 -1.09
CA ARG A 417 20.89 7.32 -0.83
C ARG A 417 20.16 6.89 -2.09
N ALA A 418 19.71 7.83 -2.93
CA ALA A 418 19.03 7.53 -4.20
C ALA A 418 19.95 6.81 -5.21
N LEU A 419 21.23 7.16 -5.24
CA LEU A 419 22.23 6.49 -6.08
C LEU A 419 22.56 5.09 -5.54
N SER A 420 22.72 4.96 -4.22
CA SER A 420 23.05 3.69 -3.55
C SER A 420 21.92 2.67 -3.65
N SER A 421 20.66 3.08 -3.53
CA SER A 421 19.52 2.17 -3.67
C SER A 421 19.45 1.58 -5.08
N SER A 422 19.76 2.38 -6.09
CA SER A 422 19.83 1.93 -7.49
C SER A 422 21.04 1.01 -7.76
N ALA A 423 22.19 1.32 -7.16
CA ALA A 423 23.42 0.53 -7.30
C ALA A 423 23.33 -0.84 -6.61
N THR A 424 22.69 -0.90 -5.44
CA THR A 424 22.50 -2.15 -4.67
C THR A 424 21.73 -3.18 -5.50
N VAL A 425 20.68 -2.74 -6.19
CA VAL A 425 19.94 -3.58 -7.12
C VAL A 425 20.84 -4.03 -8.26
N ALA A 426 21.54 -3.11 -8.93
CA ALA A 426 22.44 -3.46 -10.04
C ALA A 426 23.57 -4.43 -9.65
N HIS A 427 24.06 -4.36 -8.40
CA HIS A 427 25.12 -5.24 -7.90
C HIS A 427 24.59 -6.62 -7.53
N ALA A 428 23.43 -6.70 -6.87
CA ALA A 428 22.77 -7.97 -6.57
C ALA A 428 22.56 -8.82 -7.83
N LEU A 429 22.18 -8.19 -8.95
CA LEU A 429 21.97 -8.87 -10.24
C LEU A 429 23.29 -9.41 -10.86
N ARG A 430 24.43 -8.74 -10.64
CA ARG A 430 25.73 -9.20 -11.17
C ARG A 430 26.34 -10.34 -10.37
N SER A 431 26.06 -10.40 -9.07
CA SER A 431 26.66 -11.41 -8.18
C SER A 431 25.98 -12.78 -8.28
N THR A 432 24.75 -12.86 -8.80
CA THR A 432 23.98 -14.11 -8.90
C THR A 432 24.08 -14.77 -10.27
N ALA A 433 24.72 -14.12 -11.25
CA ALA A 433 25.00 -14.75 -12.53
C ALA A 433 25.93 -15.96 -12.32
N PRO A 434 25.52 -17.19 -12.68
CA PRO A 434 26.39 -18.36 -12.55
C PRO A 434 27.67 -18.12 -13.35
N ALA A 435 28.82 -18.42 -12.75
CA ALA A 435 30.10 -18.38 -13.45
C ALA A 435 30.01 -19.34 -14.65
N ALA A 436 29.94 -18.75 -15.85
CA ALA A 436 29.73 -19.45 -17.11
C ALA A 436 30.91 -20.34 -17.49
#